data_AF-A0AAJ3CCK9-F1
#
_entry.id   AF-A0AAJ3CCK9-F1
#
_cell.length_a   1.000
_cell.length_b   1.000
_cell.length_c   1.000
_cell.angle_alpha   90.00
_cell.angle_beta   90.00
_cell.angle_gamma   90.00
#
_symmetry.space_group_name_H-M   'P 1'
#
loop_
_entity.id
_entity.type
_entity.pdbx_description
1 polymer ?
#
loop_
_entity_poly.entity_id
_entity_poly.type
_entity_poly.pdbx_seq_one_letter_code
_entity_poly.pdbx_strand_id
1 'polypeptide(L)'
;MTAAEFEVIQPRLGRLTVDTVQIARRVLVDGKSQAEAAEENGLSRQRVSQMVQRVMAAANEFPPDWERVDEWMPPELAKQVRALAAEARTITQEKNHA
;
A
#
# COMPACT_ATOMS: atom_id res chain seq x y z
N MET A 1 9.31 -10.00 -3.96
CA MET A 1 7.97 -10.60 -3.75
C MET A 1 7.54 -11.23 -5.06
N THR A 2 6.67 -12.23 -5.02
CA THR A 2 6.13 -12.87 -6.23
C THR A 2 5.04 -12.00 -6.86
N ALA A 3 4.68 -12.28 -8.11
CA ALA A 3 3.55 -11.62 -8.76
C ALA A 3 2.24 -11.85 -7.99
N ALA A 4 2.02 -13.07 -7.49
CA ALA A 4 0.83 -13.40 -6.71
C ALA A 4 0.75 -12.59 -5.40
N GLU A 5 1.87 -12.45 -4.69
CA GLU A 5 1.94 -11.59 -3.50
C GLU A 5 1.63 -10.12 -3.83
N PHE A 6 2.09 -9.64 -4.98
CA PHE A 6 1.83 -8.28 -5.43
C PHE A 6 0.36 -8.03 -5.79
N GLU A 7 -0.32 -8.99 -6.43
CA GLU A 7 -1.75 -8.88 -6.73
C GLU A 7 -2.60 -8.84 -5.44
N VAL A 8 -2.23 -9.61 -4.42
CA VAL A 8 -2.93 -9.60 -3.11
C VAL A 8 -2.89 -8.22 -2.45
N ILE A 9 -1.78 -7.49 -2.58
CA ILE A 9 -1.67 -6.14 -1.99
C ILE A 9 -2.25 -5.04 -2.87
N GLN A 10 -2.57 -5.32 -4.14
CA GLN A 10 -3.01 -4.31 -5.12
C GLN A 10 -4.20 -3.45 -4.63
N PRO A 11 -5.25 -4.00 -3.96
CA PRO A 11 -6.34 -3.18 -3.41
C PRO A 11 -5.89 -2.14 -2.38
N ARG A 12 -4.78 -2.40 -1.68
CA ARG A 12 -4.19 -1.50 -0.68
C ARG A 12 -3.40 -0.36 -1.30
N LEU A 13 -3.04 -0.46 -2.58
CA LEU A 13 -2.22 0.52 -3.27
C LEU A 13 -3.03 1.65 -3.92
N GLY A 14 -4.37 1.64 -3.84
CA GLY A 14 -5.24 2.57 -4.58
C GLY A 14 -5.07 4.07 -4.28
N ARG A 15 -4.30 4.44 -3.24
CA ARG A 15 -3.91 5.83 -2.96
C ARG A 15 -2.64 6.30 -3.70
N LEU A 16 -1.90 5.37 -4.30
CA LEU A 16 -0.64 5.64 -5.02
C LEU A 16 -0.93 5.85 -6.51
N THR A 17 -0.06 6.60 -7.18
CA THR A 17 -0.18 6.77 -8.63
C THR A 17 0.12 5.45 -9.34
N VAL A 18 -0.52 5.25 -10.49
CA VAL A 18 -0.28 4.08 -11.35
C VAL A 18 1.22 3.92 -11.64
N ASP A 19 1.91 5.01 -12.00
CA ASP A 19 3.35 4.98 -12.26
C ASP A 19 4.17 4.50 -11.05
N THR A 20 3.83 4.95 -9.84
CA THR A 20 4.51 4.51 -8.61
C THR A 20 4.35 3.01 -8.43
N VAL A 21 3.13 2.50 -8.62
CA VAL A 21 2.81 1.07 -8.49
C VAL A 21 3.54 0.25 -9.57
N GLN A 22 3.51 0.70 -10.83
CA GLN A 22 4.13 -0.01 -11.95
C GLN A 22 5.66 -0.04 -11.83
N ILE A 23 6.30 1.09 -11.49
CA ILE A 23 7.75 1.15 -11.30
C ILE A 23 8.18 0.27 -10.11
N ALA A 24 7.43 0.31 -9.01
CA ALA A 24 7.70 -0.56 -7.87
C ALA A 24 7.52 -2.04 -8.22
N ARG A 25 6.51 -2.41 -9.02
CA ARG A 25 6.30 -3.78 -9.51
C ARG A 25 7.51 -4.28 -10.30
N ARG A 26 8.08 -3.46 -11.20
CA ARG A 26 9.28 -3.82 -11.97
C ARG A 26 10.47 -4.18 -11.07
N VAL A 27 10.61 -3.49 -9.95
CA VAL A 27 11.69 -3.75 -8.99
C VAL A 27 11.36 -4.94 -8.10
N LEU A 28 10.16 -4.96 -7.52
CA LEU A 28 9.77 -5.88 -6.45
C LEU A 28 9.37 -7.28 -6.97
N VAL A 29 8.86 -7.36 -8.20
CA VAL A 29 8.34 -8.57 -8.85
C VAL A 29 9.23 -8.99 -10.00
N ASP A 30 9.50 -8.08 -10.95
CA ASP A 30 10.26 -8.42 -12.17
C ASP A 30 11.78 -8.47 -11.93
N GLY A 31 12.24 -8.13 -10.71
CA GLY A 31 13.63 -8.25 -10.29
C GLY A 31 14.59 -7.19 -10.86
N LYS A 32 14.07 -6.13 -11.48
CA LYS A 32 14.91 -5.03 -11.98
C LYS A 32 15.61 -4.32 -10.83
N SER A 33 16.85 -3.89 -11.07
CA SER A 33 17.51 -2.97 -10.16
C SER A 33 16.81 -1.61 -10.18
N GLN A 34 16.89 -0.87 -9.07
CA GLN A 34 16.36 0.49 -9.01
C GLN A 34 17.10 1.46 -9.96
N ALA A 35 18.32 1.13 -10.37
CA ALA A 35 19.10 1.92 -11.33
C ALA A 35 18.54 1.74 -12.75
N GLU A 36 18.31 0.50 -13.19
CA GLU A 36 17.68 0.20 -14.48
C GLU A 36 16.27 0.80 -14.56
N ALA A 37 15.47 0.64 -13.50
CA ALA A 37 14.14 1.23 -13.45
C ALA A 37 14.18 2.77 -13.47
N ALA A 38 15.22 3.39 -12.92
CA ALA A 38 15.39 4.85 -12.97
C ALA A 38 15.74 5.33 -14.39
N GLU A 39 16.69 4.67 -15.04
CA GLU A 39 17.11 4.97 -16.41
C GLU A 39 15.94 4.84 -17.40
N GLU A 40 15.20 3.73 -17.36
CA GLU A 40 14.06 3.46 -18.25
C GLU A 40 12.93 4.49 -18.14
N ASN A 41 12.79 5.13 -16.99
CA ASN A 41 11.70 6.06 -16.71
C ASN A 41 12.17 7.53 -16.63
N GLY A 42 13.44 7.82 -16.92
CA GLY A 42 14.00 9.18 -16.84
C GLY A 42 13.94 9.78 -15.43
N LEU A 43 14.06 8.94 -14.39
CA LEU A 43 13.99 9.35 -12.98
C LEU A 43 15.35 9.22 -12.31
N SER A 44 15.49 9.81 -11.11
CA SER A 44 16.64 9.51 -10.25
C SER A 44 16.43 8.19 -9.50
N ARG A 45 17.53 7.50 -9.19
CA ARG A 45 17.51 6.29 -8.34
C ARG A 45 16.85 6.55 -6.98
N GLN A 46 17.06 7.74 -6.40
CA GLN A 46 16.42 8.14 -5.15
C GLN A 46 14.89 8.19 -5.27
N ARG A 47 14.38 8.72 -6.39
CA ARG A 47 12.93 8.79 -6.64
C ARG A 47 12.32 7.40 -6.79
N VAL A 48 12.99 6.48 -7.49
CA VAL A 48 12.58 5.07 -7.58
C VAL A 48 12.59 4.40 -6.20
N SER A 49 13.63 4.61 -5.40
CA SER A 49 13.71 4.10 -4.03
C SER A 49 12.50 4.54 -3.19
N GLN A 50 12.14 5.83 -3.24
CA GLN A 50 10.98 6.36 -2.53
C GLN A 50 9.66 5.75 -3.03
N MET A 51 9.52 5.50 -4.34
CA MET A 51 8.34 4.84 -4.91
C MET A 51 8.19 3.41 -4.36
N VAL A 52 9.28 2.64 -4.36
CA VAL A 52 9.31 1.28 -3.81
C VAL A 52 8.96 1.29 -2.31
N GLN A 53 9.55 2.21 -1.55
CA GLN A 53 9.25 2.35 -0.12
C GLN A 53 7.78 2.69 0.14
N ARG A 54 7.15 3.55 -0.67
CA ARG A 54 5.73 3.88 -0.55
C ARG A 54 4.81 2.69 -0.82
N VAL A 55 5.14 1.85 -1.80
CA VAL A 55 4.40 0.62 -2.08
C VAL A 55 4.54 -0.36 -0.92
N MET A 56 5.76 -0.58 -0.41
CA MET A 56 5.99 -1.44 0.75
C MET A 56 5.27 -0.93 2.01
N ALA A 57 5.29 0.38 2.25
CA ALA A 57 4.58 1.00 3.37
C ALA A 57 3.06 0.80 3.26
N ALA A 58 2.49 1.00 2.06
CA ALA A 58 1.06 0.78 1.84
C ALA A 58 0.66 -0.70 1.96
N ALA A 59 1.51 -1.63 1.50
CA ALA A 59 1.26 -3.06 1.64
C ALA A 59 1.16 -3.51 3.12
N ASN A 60 1.95 -2.88 3.99
CA ASN A 60 2.10 -3.22 5.40
C ASN A 60 1.38 -2.26 6.37
N GLU A 61 0.56 -1.33 5.87
CA GLU A 61 -0.10 -0.32 6.71
C GLU A 61 -1.17 -0.93 7.64
N PHE A 62 -1.81 -2.01 7.20
CA PHE A 62 -2.86 -2.71 7.94
C PHE A 62 -2.57 -4.21 8.03
N PRO A 63 -3.10 -4.91 9.06
CA PRO A 63 -2.97 -6.36 9.18
C PRO A 63 -3.42 -7.09 7.91
N PRO A 64 -2.84 -8.27 7.59
CA PRO A 64 -3.09 -8.97 6.34
C PRO A 64 -4.55 -9.43 6.16
N ASP A 65 -5.26 -9.65 7.27
CA ASP A 65 -6.68 -10.04 7.32
C ASP A 65 -7.65 -8.85 7.25
N TRP A 66 -7.15 -7.62 7.13
CA TRP A 66 -8.00 -6.43 6.97
C TRP A 66 -8.36 -6.17 5.51
N GLU A 67 -9.65 -5.88 5.31
CA GLU A 67 -10.25 -5.55 4.03
C GLU A 67 -10.53 -4.03 3.92
N ARG A 68 -10.31 -3.47 2.73
CA ARG A 68 -10.70 -2.09 2.41
C ARG A 68 -12.08 -2.10 1.76
N VAL A 69 -12.99 -1.29 2.30
CA VAL A 69 -14.36 -1.12 1.81
C VAL A 69 -14.57 0.32 1.34
N ASP A 70 -14.91 0.51 0.06
CA ASP A 70 -15.23 1.81 -0.55
C ASP A 70 -16.73 1.86 -0.88
N GLU A 71 -17.57 2.35 0.06
CA GLU A 71 -19.04 2.31 -0.03
C GLU A 71 -19.71 3.65 0.27
N TRP A 72 -20.87 3.91 -0.34
CA TRP A 72 -21.69 5.10 -0.09
C TRP A 72 -22.75 4.83 0.98
N MET A 73 -22.88 5.73 1.96
CA MET A 73 -23.83 5.57 3.07
C MET A 73 -24.28 6.92 3.66
N PRO A 74 -25.44 6.95 4.37
CA PRO A 74 -25.88 8.15 5.09
C PRO A 74 -24.84 8.66 6.10
N PRO A 75 -24.77 9.97 6.37
CA PRO A 75 -23.73 10.58 7.22
C PRO A 75 -23.62 9.97 8.63
N GLU A 76 -24.75 9.63 9.24
CA GLU A 76 -24.86 9.06 10.57
C GLU A 76 -24.21 7.66 10.62
N LEU A 77 -24.46 6.84 9.61
CA LEU A 77 -23.84 5.51 9.49
C LEU A 77 -22.34 5.64 9.21
N ALA A 78 -21.94 6.59 8.35
CA ALA A 78 -20.53 6.86 8.10
C ALA A 78 -19.78 7.26 9.37
N LYS A 79 -20.40 8.05 10.25
CA LYS A 79 -19.82 8.41 11.55
C LYS A 79 -19.62 7.20 12.45
N GLN A 80 -20.59 6.28 12.50
CA GLN A 80 -20.49 5.05 13.29
C GLN A 80 -19.37 4.13 12.78
N VAL A 81 -19.33 3.89 11.47
CA VAL A 81 -18.30 3.04 10.84
C VAL A 81 -16.90 3.62 11.08
N ARG A 82 -16.72 4.95 10.94
CA ARG A 82 -15.44 5.61 11.22
C ARG A 82 -14.99 5.43 12.66
N ALA A 83 -15.91 5.50 13.62
CA ALA A 83 -15.60 5.32 15.04
C ALA A 83 -15.16 3.87 15.33
N LEU A 84 -15.91 2.87 14.85
CA LEU A 84 -15.56 1.45 14.98
C LEU A 84 -14.20 1.15 14.34
N ALA A 85 -13.94 1.67 13.15
CA ALA A 85 -12.65 1.50 12.47
C ALA A 85 -11.48 2.16 13.24
N ALA A 86 -11.72 3.28 13.93
CA ALA A 86 -10.69 3.93 14.75
C ALA A 86 -10.35 3.11 15.98
N GLU A 87 -11.36 2.59 16.68
CA GLU A 87 -11.18 1.72 17.84
C GLU A 87 -10.42 0.42 17.49
N ALA A 88 -10.80 -0.24 16.38
CA ALA A 88 -10.11 -1.43 15.90
C ALA A 88 -8.61 -1.19 15.62
N ARG A 89 -8.25 0.01 15.12
CA ARG A 89 -6.84 0.38 14.88
C ARG A 89 -6.07 0.53 16.19
N THR A 90 -6.65 1.18 17.19
CA THR A 90 -6.02 1.35 18.51
C THR A 90 -5.77 0.00 19.17
N ILE A 91 -6.76 -0.89 19.19
CA ILE A 91 -6.64 -2.24 19.77
C ILE A 91 -5.52 -3.03 19.09
N THR A 92 -5.39 -2.91 17.77
CA THR A 92 -4.35 -3.60 17.00
C THR A 92 -2.96 -3.04 17.31
N GLN A 93 -2.83 -1.71 17.44
CA GLN A 93 -1.57 -1.07 17.80
C GLN A 93 -1.11 -1.48 19.21
N GLU A 94 -2.02 -1.56 20.18
CA GLU A 94 -1.70 -2.01 21.53
C GLU A 94 -1.19 -3.46 21.54
N LYS A 95 -1.83 -4.36 20.78
CA LYS A 95 -1.39 -5.76 20.63
C LYS A 95 -0.01 -5.91 19.98
N ASN A 96 0.38 -4.98 19.10
CA ASN A 96 1.69 -5.03 18.45
C ASN A 96 2.84 -4.50 19.33
N HIS A 97 2.53 -3.82 20.45
CA HIS A 97 3.50 -3.24 21.38
C HIS A 97 3.53 -3.96 22.75
N ALA A 98 2.71 -5.00 22.93
CA ALA A 98 2.68 -5.87 24.10
C ALA A 98 3.50 -7.14 23.86
#